data_AF-A0A2W5NUJ9-F1
#
_entry.id   AF-A0A2W5NUJ9-F1
#
_cell.length_a   1.000
_cell.length_b   1.000
_cell.length_c   1.000
_cell.angle_alpha   90.00
_cell.angle_beta   90.00
_cell.angle_gamma   90.00
#
_symmetry.space_group_name_H-M   'P 1'
#
loop_
_entity.id
_entity.type
_entity.pdbx_description
1 polymer ?
#
loop_
_entity_poly.entity_id
_entity_poly.type
_entity_poly.pdbx_seq_one_letter_code
_entity_poly.pdbx_strand_id
1 'polypeptide(L)'
;MSDSAQYHATEDAHTGPIKNPKQLLMAVFFGFIVPILIIVGLVSYVVSGLKPSGAAQGDNMSLYGVSQEARDREVADRIKKVGTIEIRDANRPLAAGEAVFKAQCVACHGSPGIPGAPHYGDAAAWGPRIGQGYATLLEHALKGKGAMPPQGGGDFEDAEIGRAVVYMANAGGAKFPEPQRPAPAGAAPADGAAAAAPAAGSSDAAAAAPAAPAASAAK
;
A
#
# COMPACT_ATOMS: atom_id res chain seq x y z
N MET A 1 51.58 90.90 -13.05
CA MET A 1 51.39 90.44 -11.65
C MET A 1 50.28 89.40 -11.71
N SER A 2 50.58 88.24 -12.29
CA SER A 2 51.19 87.08 -11.62
C SER A 2 50.15 86.35 -10.75
N ASP A 3 49.75 85.23 -11.33
CA ASP A 3 49.00 84.08 -10.83
C ASP A 3 49.40 83.60 -9.42
N SER A 4 48.56 82.71 -8.87
CA SER A 4 48.83 81.74 -7.79
C SER A 4 49.01 82.24 -6.34
N ALA A 5 47.91 82.31 -5.58
CA ALA A 5 47.92 81.99 -4.13
C ALA A 5 46.54 81.55 -3.59
N GLN A 6 45.62 81.07 -4.44
CA GLN A 6 44.36 80.43 -4.04
C GLN A 6 44.55 78.94 -3.66
N TYR A 7 45.70 78.54 -3.10
CA TYR A 7 46.07 77.11 -3.06
C TYR A 7 46.73 76.59 -1.77
N HIS A 8 46.40 77.06 -0.57
CA HIS A 8 46.92 76.40 0.66
C HIS A 8 46.00 76.44 1.90
N ALA A 9 44.69 76.66 1.75
CA ALA A 9 43.77 76.73 2.90
C ALA A 9 42.96 75.45 3.15
N THR A 10 43.29 74.32 2.50
CA THR A 10 42.51 73.08 2.58
C THR A 10 43.34 71.80 2.48
N GLU A 11 44.52 71.71 3.13
CA GLU A 11 45.29 70.45 3.13
C GLU A 11 45.56 69.79 4.50
N ASP A 12 45.20 70.40 5.64
CA ASP A 12 45.51 69.82 6.97
C ASP A 12 44.30 69.30 7.78
N ALA A 13 43.12 69.14 7.15
CA ALA A 13 41.88 68.79 7.88
C ALA A 13 41.41 67.32 7.73
N HIS A 14 42.24 66.39 7.23
CA HIS A 14 41.84 64.97 7.06
C HIS A 14 42.80 63.92 7.65
N THR A 15 43.78 64.30 8.48
CA THR A 15 44.50 63.29 9.28
C THR A 15 43.70 62.95 10.54
N GLY A 16 43.02 61.81 10.55
CA GLY A 16 42.38 61.28 11.76
C GLY A 16 43.40 61.05 12.91
N PRO A 17 42.93 60.74 14.14
CA PRO A 17 43.78 60.53 15.32
C PRO A 17 44.83 59.41 15.20
N ILE A 18 44.78 58.63 14.13
CA ILE A 18 45.63 57.47 13.87
C ILE A 18 46.69 57.84 12.84
N LYS A 19 47.90 58.12 13.32
CA LYS A 19 49.02 58.58 12.47
C LYS A 19 50.00 57.47 12.12
N ASN A 20 49.91 56.33 12.81
CA ASN A 20 50.77 55.17 12.60
C ASN A 20 49.95 53.87 12.48
N PRO A 21 50.38 52.90 11.66
CA PRO A 21 49.69 51.61 11.53
C PRO A 21 49.64 50.84 12.86
N LYS A 22 50.63 51.04 13.75
CA LYS A 22 50.61 50.51 15.12
C LYS A 22 49.51 51.11 16.00
N GLN A 23 49.17 52.39 15.82
CA GLN A 23 48.08 53.04 16.55
C GLN A 23 46.72 52.54 16.06
N LEU A 24 46.59 52.20 14.76
CA LEU A 24 45.39 51.58 14.21
C LEU A 24 45.14 50.21 14.82
N LEU A 25 46.17 49.35 14.88
CA LEU A 25 46.05 48.04 15.48
C LEU A 25 45.65 48.10 16.96
N MET A 26 46.23 49.03 17.73
CA MET A 26 45.85 49.22 19.13
C MET A 26 44.41 49.71 19.27
N ALA A 27 43.98 50.66 18.44
CA ALA A 27 42.60 51.16 18.47
C ALA A 27 41.58 50.06 18.12
N VAL A 28 41.86 49.20 17.14
CA VAL A 28 40.98 48.07 16.78
C VAL A 28 41.00 47.00 17.88
N PHE A 29 42.17 46.68 18.43
CA PHE A 29 42.29 45.68 19.49
C PHE A 29 41.51 46.10 20.75
N PHE A 30 41.70 47.32 21.24
CA PHE A 30 40.99 47.79 22.43
C PHE A 30 39.54 48.23 22.16
N GLY A 31 39.20 48.63 20.92
CA GLY A 31 37.86 49.10 20.56
C GLY A 31 36.89 47.99 20.13
N PHE A 32 37.41 46.90 19.55
CA PHE A 32 36.58 45.79 19.07
C PHE A 32 36.94 44.48 19.77
N ILE A 33 38.22 44.09 19.78
CA ILE A 33 38.58 42.74 20.24
C ILE A 33 38.41 42.59 21.75
N VAL A 34 38.94 43.54 22.56
CA VAL A 34 38.84 43.48 24.02
C VAL A 34 37.38 43.54 24.49
N PRO A 35 36.50 44.44 24.00
CA PRO A 35 35.09 44.45 24.37
C PRO A 35 34.35 43.16 23.96
N ILE A 36 34.61 42.62 22.76
CA ILE A 36 33.99 41.36 22.32
C ILE A 36 34.40 40.21 23.25
N LEU A 37 35.68 40.09 23.58
CA LEU A 37 36.16 39.05 24.49
C LEU A 37 35.60 39.22 25.90
N ILE A 38 35.47 40.44 26.41
CA ILE A 38 34.83 40.72 27.70
C ILE A 38 33.35 40.32 27.67
N ILE A 39 32.61 40.68 26.62
CA ILE A 39 31.20 40.30 26.47
C ILE A 39 31.05 38.78 26.42
N VAL A 40 31.84 38.09 25.59
CA VAL A 40 31.82 36.62 25.51
C VAL A 40 32.17 35.98 26.85
N GLY A 41 33.18 36.49 27.54
CA GLY A 41 33.58 36.03 28.88
C GLY A 41 32.48 36.24 29.93
N LEU A 42 31.82 37.39 29.92
CA LEU A 42 30.70 37.68 30.83
C LEU A 42 29.48 36.80 30.53
N VAL A 43 29.12 36.62 29.25
CA VAL A 43 28.04 35.71 28.85
C VAL A 43 28.37 34.28 29.31
N SER A 44 29.60 33.81 29.09
CA SER A 44 30.05 32.49 29.55
C SER A 44 30.00 32.35 31.08
N TYR A 45 30.43 33.37 31.83
CA TYR A 45 30.42 33.38 33.29
C TYR A 45 28.99 33.33 33.85
N VAL A 46 28.07 34.13 33.29
CA VAL A 46 26.66 34.17 33.70
C VAL A 46 25.96 32.84 33.37
N VAL A 47 26.20 32.29 32.19
CA VAL A 47 25.64 31.01 31.73
C VAL A 47 26.21 29.81 32.51
N SER A 48 27.42 29.92 33.08
CA SER A 48 28.02 28.84 33.88
C SER A 48 27.54 28.83 35.33
N GLY A 49 27.16 29.98 35.90
CA GLY A 49 26.73 30.10 37.30
C GLY A 49 25.22 29.94 37.52
N LEU A 50 24.40 30.27 36.52
CA LEU A 50 22.96 30.04 36.49
C LEU A 50 22.72 28.97 35.43
N LYS A 51 22.08 27.84 35.79
CA LYS A 51 21.69 26.75 34.86
C LYS A 51 21.50 27.26 33.42
N PRO A 52 22.17 26.68 32.40
CA PRO A 52 22.16 27.24 31.06
C PRO A 52 20.77 27.07 30.45
N SER A 53 19.91 28.08 30.58
CA SER A 53 18.87 28.32 29.59
C SER A 53 19.56 28.85 28.33
N GLY A 54 20.10 27.92 27.54
CA GLY A 54 20.43 28.15 26.13
C GLY A 54 21.87 28.54 25.80
N ALA A 55 22.84 27.62 25.94
CA ALA A 55 24.06 27.67 25.14
C ALA A 55 24.70 26.28 24.97
N ALA A 56 24.47 25.65 23.81
CA ALA A 56 25.40 24.69 23.25
C ALA A 56 25.32 24.76 21.72
N GLN A 57 26.34 25.39 21.11
CA GLN A 57 26.85 25.07 19.79
C GLN A 57 25.85 24.99 18.60
N GLY A 58 25.63 26.12 17.94
CA GLY A 58 25.84 26.29 16.49
C GLY A 58 24.97 25.56 15.45
N ASP A 59 24.48 24.35 15.70
CA ASP A 59 23.72 23.53 14.72
C ASP A 59 22.27 23.27 15.18
N ASN A 60 21.94 23.67 16.40
CA ASN A 60 20.65 23.53 17.07
C ASN A 60 20.06 24.91 17.40
N MET A 61 19.81 25.72 16.38
CA MET A 61 18.96 26.92 16.51
C MET A 61 17.54 26.49 16.90
N SER A 62 17.33 26.27 18.20
CA SER A 62 16.05 26.17 18.88
C SER A 62 15.40 27.56 18.82
N LEU A 63 14.90 27.91 17.63
CA LEU A 63 13.86 28.91 17.52
C LEU A 63 12.61 28.26 18.13
N TYR A 64 12.09 28.83 19.22
CA TYR A 64 10.92 28.36 20.00
C TYR A 64 11.13 27.24 21.05
N GLY A 65 12.33 27.07 21.62
CA GLY A 65 12.51 26.26 22.83
C GLY A 65 12.29 24.75 22.65
N VAL A 66 12.38 24.25 21.42
CA VAL A 66 12.29 22.81 21.13
C VAL A 66 13.69 22.29 20.87
N SER A 67 14.15 21.39 21.74
CA SER A 67 15.45 20.75 21.59
C SER A 67 15.45 19.78 20.41
N GLN A 68 16.65 19.45 19.89
CA GLN A 68 16.79 18.48 18.81
C GLN A 68 16.16 17.14 19.20
N GLU A 69 16.34 16.71 20.45
CA GLU A 69 15.78 15.46 20.97
C GLU A 69 14.24 15.48 21.00
N ALA A 70 13.63 16.64 21.22
CA ALA A 70 12.17 16.78 21.16
C ALA A 70 11.65 16.69 19.72
N ARG A 71 12.38 17.27 18.75
CA ARG A 71 12.06 17.12 17.32
C ARG A 71 12.21 15.68 16.85
N ASP A 72 13.28 15.01 17.25
CA ASP A 72 13.54 13.62 16.86
C ASP A 72 12.49 12.67 17.45
N ARG A 73 12.02 12.92 18.68
CA ARG A 73 10.89 12.19 19.27
C ARG A 73 9.58 12.43 18.53
N GLU A 74 9.25 13.68 18.22
CA GLU A 74 8.02 14.03 17.48
C GLU A 74 8.02 13.43 16.06
N VAL A 75 9.18 13.44 15.40
CA VAL A 75 9.38 12.80 14.09
C VAL A 75 9.27 11.29 14.22
N ALA A 76 9.90 10.67 15.22
CA ALA A 76 9.78 9.23 15.46
C ALA A 76 8.33 8.80 15.73
N ASP A 77 7.58 9.59 16.50
CA ASP A 77 6.17 9.34 16.79
C ASP A 77 5.30 9.37 15.54
N ARG A 78 5.61 10.25 14.58
CA ARG A 78 4.92 10.34 13.29
C ARG A 78 5.33 9.27 12.27
N ILE A 79 6.51 8.67 12.43
CA ILE A 79 7.01 7.59 11.54
C ILE A 79 6.68 6.20 12.11
N LYS A 80 6.04 6.11 13.29
CA LYS A 80 5.55 4.84 13.83
C LYS A 80 4.73 4.10 12.77
N LYS A 81 5.07 2.82 12.59
CA LYS A 81 4.44 1.96 11.58
C LYS A 81 2.94 1.82 11.90
N VAL A 82 2.10 2.41 11.05
CA VAL A 82 0.62 2.43 11.21
C VAL A 82 -0.07 1.14 10.76
N GLY A 83 0.69 0.13 10.34
CA GLY A 83 0.14 -1.16 9.94
C GLY A 83 1.17 -2.09 9.31
N THR A 84 0.81 -3.36 9.21
CA THR A 84 1.57 -4.38 8.47
C THR A 84 0.91 -4.61 7.12
N ILE A 85 1.71 -4.61 6.07
CA ILE A 85 1.27 -4.98 4.72
C ILE A 85 1.61 -6.46 4.56
N GLU A 86 0.60 -7.30 4.36
CA GLU A 86 0.80 -8.70 3.96
C GLU A 86 0.58 -8.85 2.46
N ILE A 87 1.59 -9.35 1.76
CA ILE A 87 1.50 -9.64 0.32
C ILE A 87 1.08 -11.10 0.18
N ARG A 88 -0.18 -11.34 -0.17
CA ARG A 88 -0.68 -12.68 -0.52
C ARG A 88 -0.21 -13.05 -1.93
N ASP A 89 0.15 -14.32 -2.12
CA ASP A 89 0.41 -14.88 -3.44
C ASP A 89 -0.89 -14.94 -4.26
N ALA A 90 -0.92 -14.29 -5.43
CA ALA A 90 -2.09 -14.24 -6.31
C ALA A 90 -2.40 -15.59 -6.99
N ASN A 91 -1.42 -16.50 -7.06
CA ASN A 91 -1.54 -17.80 -7.70
C ASN A 91 -1.84 -18.93 -6.70
N ARG A 92 -2.00 -18.63 -5.40
CA ARG A 92 -2.33 -19.61 -4.37
C ARG A 92 -3.55 -20.44 -4.75
N PRO A 93 -3.66 -21.71 -4.35
CA PRO A 93 -4.86 -22.50 -4.57
C PRO A 93 -6.08 -21.80 -3.97
N LEU A 94 -7.17 -21.73 -4.74
CA LEU A 94 -8.44 -21.19 -4.24
C LEU A 94 -8.98 -22.06 -3.11
N ALA A 95 -9.37 -21.42 -2.00
CA ALA A 95 -10.08 -22.12 -0.94
C ALA A 95 -11.40 -22.72 -1.45
N ALA A 96 -11.83 -23.81 -0.83
CA ALA A 96 -13.18 -24.36 -1.03
C ALA A 96 -14.21 -23.43 -0.37
N GLY A 97 -15.43 -23.38 -0.93
CA GLY A 97 -16.49 -22.53 -0.41
C GLY A 97 -16.85 -22.81 1.06
N GLU A 98 -16.78 -24.07 1.47
CA GLU A 98 -16.98 -24.48 2.86
C GLU A 98 -15.90 -23.90 3.79
N ALA A 99 -14.64 -23.86 3.36
CA ALA A 99 -13.54 -23.35 4.17
C ALA A 99 -13.70 -21.84 4.40
N VAL A 100 -14.06 -21.08 3.37
CA VAL A 100 -14.37 -19.65 3.45
C VAL A 100 -15.58 -19.40 4.33
N PHE A 101 -16.64 -20.20 4.17
CA PHE A 101 -17.83 -20.12 5.01
C PHE A 101 -17.50 -20.30 6.49
N LYS A 102 -16.72 -21.33 6.83
CA LYS A 102 -16.29 -21.58 8.23
C LYS A 102 -15.38 -20.50 8.78
N ALA A 103 -14.51 -19.93 7.94
CA ALA A 103 -13.56 -18.92 8.36
C ALA A 103 -14.24 -17.59 8.73
N GLN A 104 -15.26 -17.17 7.97
CA GLN A 104 -15.80 -15.81 8.08
C GLN A 104 -17.33 -15.73 8.08
N CYS A 105 -18.01 -16.50 7.23
CA CYS A 105 -19.45 -16.34 7.02
C CYS A 105 -20.32 -16.97 8.13
N VAL A 106 -19.81 -18.03 8.77
CA VAL A 106 -20.54 -18.84 9.77
C VAL A 106 -20.91 -18.04 11.01
N ALA A 107 -20.15 -16.99 11.36
CA ALA A 107 -20.44 -16.15 12.52
C ALA A 107 -21.83 -15.50 12.42
N CYS A 108 -22.26 -15.15 11.21
CA CYS A 108 -23.55 -14.48 10.98
C CYS A 108 -24.60 -15.41 10.37
N HIS A 109 -24.19 -16.33 9.50
CA HIS A 109 -25.09 -17.22 8.77
C HIS A 109 -25.14 -18.66 9.30
N GLY A 110 -24.27 -19.04 10.25
CA GLY A 110 -24.37 -20.31 10.95
C GLY A 110 -25.51 -20.32 11.96
N SER A 111 -25.71 -21.42 12.67
CA SER A 111 -26.66 -21.48 13.80
C SER A 111 -25.90 -21.19 15.11
N PRO A 112 -26.31 -20.21 15.93
CA PRO A 112 -27.59 -19.48 15.91
C PRO A 112 -27.64 -18.24 14.98
N GLY A 113 -26.48 -17.73 14.52
CA GLY A 113 -26.40 -16.64 13.55
C GLY A 113 -26.96 -15.30 14.05
N ILE A 114 -27.04 -14.32 13.15
CA ILE A 114 -27.61 -13.00 13.46
C ILE A 114 -29.05 -12.91 12.93
N PRO A 115 -30.00 -12.34 13.67
CA PRO A 115 -31.37 -12.14 13.20
C PRO A 115 -31.41 -11.39 11.85
N GLY A 116 -32.15 -11.93 10.88
CA GLY A 116 -32.32 -11.35 9.55
C GLY A 116 -31.26 -11.76 8.51
N ALA A 117 -30.18 -12.42 8.92
CA ALA A 117 -29.28 -13.09 7.99
C ALA A 117 -29.91 -14.39 7.46
N PRO A 118 -29.75 -14.75 6.18
CA PRO A 118 -30.18 -16.04 5.67
C PRO A 118 -29.30 -17.16 6.24
N HIS A 119 -29.84 -17.94 7.15
CA HIS A 119 -29.11 -19.04 7.80
C HIS A 119 -28.74 -20.15 6.80
N TYR A 120 -27.59 -20.77 7.03
CA TYR A 120 -27.11 -21.89 6.23
C TYR A 120 -28.10 -23.07 6.32
N GLY A 121 -28.52 -23.59 5.16
CA GLY A 121 -29.47 -24.70 5.08
C GLY A 121 -30.95 -24.31 5.19
N ASP A 122 -31.29 -23.03 5.41
CA ASP A 122 -32.69 -22.58 5.47
C ASP A 122 -33.26 -22.36 4.06
N ALA A 123 -33.89 -23.40 3.50
CA ALA A 123 -34.49 -23.34 2.18
C ALA A 123 -35.57 -22.25 2.04
N ALA A 124 -36.30 -21.89 3.11
CA ALA A 124 -37.33 -20.88 3.06
C ALA A 124 -36.73 -19.46 2.95
N ALA A 125 -35.66 -19.18 3.70
CA ALA A 125 -34.94 -17.92 3.59
C ALA A 125 -34.15 -17.80 2.28
N TRP A 126 -33.66 -18.91 1.73
CA TRP A 126 -32.85 -18.94 0.51
C TRP A 126 -33.66 -18.93 -0.78
N GLY A 127 -34.86 -19.52 -0.82
CA GLY A 127 -35.72 -19.56 -2.01
C GLY A 127 -35.85 -18.23 -2.80
N PRO A 128 -36.30 -17.13 -2.19
CA PRO A 128 -36.43 -15.84 -2.88
C PRO A 128 -35.09 -15.19 -3.25
N ARG A 129 -33.99 -15.62 -2.61
CA ARG A 129 -32.63 -15.13 -2.89
C ARG A 129 -32.02 -15.86 -4.07
N ILE A 130 -32.18 -17.18 -4.12
CA ILE A 130 -31.80 -18.04 -5.24
C ILE A 130 -32.53 -17.58 -6.52
N GLY A 131 -33.80 -17.17 -6.40
CA GLY A 131 -34.56 -16.59 -7.51
C GLY A 131 -33.99 -15.32 -8.14
N GLN A 132 -33.11 -14.58 -7.43
CA GLN A 132 -32.41 -13.41 -7.98
C GLN A 132 -31.20 -13.79 -8.85
N GLY A 133 -30.81 -15.07 -8.82
CA GLY A 133 -29.67 -15.61 -9.57
C GLY A 133 -28.33 -15.43 -8.87
N TYR A 134 -27.35 -16.23 -9.29
CA TYR A 134 -26.01 -16.28 -8.71
C TYR A 134 -25.27 -14.94 -8.78
N ALA A 135 -25.31 -14.24 -9.92
CA ALA A 135 -24.59 -12.98 -10.11
C ALA A 135 -24.99 -11.90 -9.10
N THR A 136 -26.29 -11.78 -8.82
CA THR A 136 -26.83 -10.83 -7.82
C THR A 136 -26.38 -11.18 -6.41
N LEU A 137 -26.37 -12.48 -6.06
CA LEU A 137 -25.90 -12.94 -4.75
C LEU A 137 -24.41 -12.68 -4.56
N LEU A 138 -23.61 -12.94 -5.60
CA LEU A 138 -22.18 -12.65 -5.59
C LEU A 138 -21.92 -11.15 -5.43
N GLU A 139 -22.61 -10.31 -6.19
CA GLU A 139 -22.45 -8.85 -6.08
C GLU A 139 -22.77 -8.35 -4.67
N HIS A 140 -23.85 -8.84 -4.07
CA HIS A 140 -24.21 -8.49 -2.69
C HIS A 140 -23.18 -9.00 -1.67
N ALA A 141 -22.58 -10.16 -1.91
CA ALA A 141 -21.53 -10.69 -1.03
C ALA A 141 -20.23 -9.88 -1.14
N LEU A 142 -19.86 -9.47 -2.35
CA LEU A 142 -18.64 -8.69 -2.61
C LEU A 142 -18.77 -7.25 -2.13
N LYS A 143 -19.87 -6.57 -2.46
CA LYS A 143 -20.09 -5.15 -2.13
C LYS A 143 -20.70 -4.93 -0.75
N GLY A 144 -21.21 -5.98 -0.12
CA GLY A 144 -22.01 -5.90 1.10
C GLY A 144 -23.46 -5.50 0.82
N LYS A 145 -24.36 -5.82 1.76
CA LYS A 145 -25.78 -5.48 1.68
C LYS A 145 -26.39 -5.37 3.08
N GLY A 146 -26.91 -4.20 3.41
CA GLY A 146 -27.50 -3.93 4.72
C GLY A 146 -26.47 -4.12 5.84
N ALA A 147 -26.73 -5.05 6.76
CA ALA A 147 -25.81 -5.37 7.87
C ALA A 147 -24.64 -6.29 7.45
N MET A 148 -24.64 -6.82 6.23
CA MET A 148 -23.55 -7.67 5.73
C MET A 148 -22.42 -6.80 5.17
N PRO A 149 -21.20 -6.83 5.74
CA PRO A 149 -20.05 -6.08 5.23
C PRO A 149 -19.54 -6.64 3.89
N PRO A 150 -18.78 -5.84 3.11
CA PRO A 150 -18.10 -6.31 1.90
C PRO A 150 -17.25 -7.55 2.15
N GLN A 151 -17.33 -8.55 1.26
CA GLN A 151 -16.66 -9.85 1.36
C GLN A 151 -16.89 -10.59 2.70
N GLY A 152 -17.94 -10.25 3.46
CA GLY A 152 -18.16 -10.80 4.81
C GLY A 152 -17.18 -10.30 5.87
N GLY A 153 -16.35 -9.30 5.55
CA GLY A 153 -15.38 -8.67 6.46
C GLY A 153 -14.00 -9.34 6.48
N GLY A 154 -13.67 -10.18 5.50
CA GLY A 154 -12.36 -10.81 5.37
C GLY A 154 -11.70 -10.55 4.01
N ASP A 155 -10.38 -10.75 3.94
CA ASP A 155 -9.57 -10.56 2.72
C ASP A 155 -9.52 -11.86 1.89
N PHE A 156 -10.57 -12.11 1.11
CA PHE A 156 -10.67 -13.26 0.20
C PHE A 156 -10.62 -12.80 -1.26
N GLU A 157 -10.22 -13.71 -2.16
CA GLU A 157 -10.36 -13.45 -3.59
C GLU A 157 -11.83 -13.64 -4.03
N ASP A 158 -12.26 -12.91 -5.06
CA ASP A 158 -13.68 -12.87 -5.44
C ASP A 158 -14.24 -14.25 -5.83
N ALA A 159 -13.42 -15.15 -6.41
CA ALA A 159 -13.85 -16.50 -6.70
C ALA A 159 -13.96 -17.36 -5.43
N GLU A 160 -13.17 -17.10 -4.38
CA GLU A 160 -13.32 -17.75 -3.07
C GLU A 160 -14.64 -17.35 -2.40
N ILE A 161 -14.99 -16.06 -2.45
CA ILE A 161 -16.32 -15.58 -2.01
C ILE A 161 -17.43 -16.21 -2.86
N GLY A 162 -17.24 -16.28 -4.18
CA GLY A 162 -18.18 -16.92 -5.07
C GLY A 162 -18.43 -18.38 -4.74
N ARG A 163 -17.37 -19.14 -4.38
CA ARG A 163 -17.51 -20.53 -3.93
C ARG A 163 -18.27 -20.61 -2.61
N ALA A 164 -18.05 -19.68 -1.68
CA ALA A 164 -18.81 -19.62 -0.42
C ALA A 164 -20.30 -19.35 -0.67
N VAL A 165 -20.62 -18.43 -1.58
CA VAL A 165 -22.01 -18.14 -1.98
C VAL A 165 -22.67 -19.37 -2.58
N VAL A 166 -21.98 -20.09 -3.48
CA VAL A 166 -22.48 -21.35 -4.06
C VAL A 166 -22.70 -22.41 -2.98
N TYR A 167 -21.75 -22.59 -2.06
CA TYR A 167 -21.86 -23.54 -0.97
C TYR A 167 -23.11 -23.28 -0.11
N MET A 168 -23.36 -22.03 0.27
CA MET A 168 -24.53 -21.65 1.06
C MET A 168 -25.84 -21.76 0.28
N ALA A 169 -25.85 -21.27 -0.97
CA ALA A 169 -27.04 -21.31 -1.81
C ALA A 169 -27.44 -22.76 -2.15
N ASN A 170 -26.47 -23.64 -2.41
CA ASN A 170 -26.72 -25.06 -2.67
C ASN A 170 -27.26 -25.78 -1.43
N ALA A 171 -26.77 -25.44 -0.24
CA ALA A 171 -27.37 -25.91 1.01
C ALA A 171 -28.81 -25.41 1.20
N GLY A 172 -29.13 -24.23 0.69
CA GLY A 172 -30.49 -23.66 0.64
C GLY A 172 -31.37 -24.16 -0.51
N GLY A 173 -30.89 -25.12 -1.32
CA GLY A 173 -31.67 -25.74 -2.41
C GLY A 173 -31.30 -25.29 -3.84
N ALA A 174 -30.27 -24.48 -4.02
CA ALA A 174 -29.74 -24.15 -5.35
C ALA A 174 -28.90 -25.29 -5.94
N LYS A 175 -28.56 -25.16 -7.22
CA LYS A 175 -27.62 -26.03 -7.95
C LYS A 175 -26.67 -25.19 -8.78
N PHE A 176 -26.05 -24.19 -8.14
CA PHE A 176 -25.10 -23.32 -8.82
C PHE A 176 -23.76 -24.05 -9.01
N PRO A 177 -23.11 -23.89 -10.18
CA PRO A 177 -21.77 -24.43 -10.40
C PRO A 177 -20.74 -23.64 -9.58
N GLU A 178 -19.69 -24.32 -9.12
CA GLU A 178 -18.60 -23.64 -8.43
C GLU A 178 -17.81 -22.73 -9.38
N PRO A 179 -17.61 -21.45 -9.03
CA PRO A 179 -16.83 -20.54 -9.86
C PRO A 179 -15.35 -20.91 -9.80
N GLN A 180 -14.70 -20.78 -10.95
CA GLN A 180 -13.25 -20.89 -11.07
C GLN A 180 -12.62 -19.51 -11.11
N ARG A 181 -11.34 -19.43 -10.74
CA ARG A 181 -10.56 -18.19 -10.90
C ARG A 181 -10.68 -17.75 -12.37
N PRO A 182 -11.07 -16.50 -12.65
CA PRO A 182 -11.00 -15.97 -14.01
C PRO A 182 -9.57 -16.16 -14.53
N ALA A 183 -9.42 -16.71 -15.74
CA ALA A 183 -8.09 -16.83 -16.34
C ALA A 183 -7.45 -15.43 -16.41
N PRO A 184 -6.15 -15.29 -16.11
CA PRO A 184 -5.49 -14.00 -16.21
C PRO A 184 -5.68 -13.45 -17.62
N ALA A 185 -6.17 -12.22 -17.73
CA ALA A 185 -6.42 -11.57 -19.01
C ALA A 185 -5.10 -11.54 -19.82
N GLY A 186 -4.99 -12.44 -20.79
CA GLY A 186 -3.75 -12.73 -21.53
C GLY A 186 -3.52 -14.21 -21.80
N ALA A 187 -4.16 -15.12 -21.06
CA ALA A 187 -4.21 -16.53 -21.41
C ALA A 187 -5.37 -16.77 -22.40
N ALA A 188 -5.04 -16.83 -23.69
CA ALA A 188 -5.96 -17.35 -24.71
C ALA A 188 -6.48 -18.74 -24.30
N PRO A 189 -7.74 -19.10 -24.62
CA PRO A 189 -8.27 -20.42 -24.28
C PRO A 189 -7.46 -21.49 -24.99
N ALA A 190 -6.79 -22.33 -24.21
CA ALA A 190 -6.20 -23.57 -24.71
C ALA A 190 -7.31 -24.62 -24.85
N ASP A 191 -8.21 -24.40 -25.80
CA ASP A 191 -9.06 -25.47 -26.35
C ASP A 191 -8.59 -25.75 -27.77
N GLY A 192 -7.68 -26.71 -27.85
CA GLY A 192 -7.17 -27.29 -29.08
C GLY A 192 -6.94 -28.77 -28.88
N ALA A 193 -7.98 -29.51 -28.47
CA ALA A 193 -8.01 -30.95 -28.68
C ALA A 193 -8.13 -31.20 -30.20
N ALA A 194 -6.99 -31.20 -30.89
CA ALA A 194 -6.87 -31.82 -32.21
C ALA A 194 -6.33 -33.23 -31.99
N ALA A 195 -7.22 -34.20 -32.17
CA ALA A 195 -6.89 -35.60 -32.26
C ALA A 195 -5.75 -35.83 -33.27
N ALA A 196 -4.64 -36.40 -32.79
CA ALA A 196 -3.62 -36.99 -33.65
C ALA A 196 -3.90 -38.49 -33.78
N ALA A 197 -4.71 -38.85 -34.77
CA ALA A 197 -4.66 -40.19 -35.35
C ALA A 197 -3.51 -40.22 -36.39
N PRO A 198 -2.72 -41.31 -36.49
CA PRO A 198 -1.61 -41.39 -37.41
C PRO A 198 -2.10 -41.67 -38.85
N ALA A 199 -1.47 -41.02 -39.82
CA ALA A 199 -1.77 -41.13 -41.24
C ALA A 199 -0.83 -42.11 -41.96
N ALA A 200 -1.41 -42.98 -42.79
CA ALA A 200 -1.00 -43.36 -44.16
C ALA A 200 -1.88 -44.56 -44.58
N GLY A 201 -2.89 -44.40 -45.44
CA GLY A 201 -2.76 -44.48 -46.92
C GLY A 201 -2.88 -45.97 -47.34
N SER A 202 -3.84 -46.43 -48.14
CA SER A 202 -4.31 -45.89 -49.41
C SER A 202 -5.65 -46.54 -49.82
N SER A 203 -6.34 -45.83 -50.71
CA SER A 203 -7.47 -46.22 -51.57
C SER A 203 -7.50 -47.68 -52.03
N ASP A 204 -8.69 -48.30 -52.05
CA ASP A 204 -9.46 -48.41 -53.30
C ASP A 204 -10.93 -48.83 -53.06
N ALA A 205 -11.72 -48.64 -54.11
CA ALA A 205 -13.16 -48.61 -54.17
C ALA A 205 -13.93 -49.93 -54.00
N ALA A 206 -15.25 -49.74 -53.89
CA ALA A 206 -16.33 -50.59 -54.40
C ALA A 206 -16.97 -51.66 -53.47
N ALA A 207 -18.13 -51.24 -52.95
CA ALA A 207 -19.45 -51.84 -53.19
C ALA A 207 -19.82 -53.24 -52.65
N ALA A 208 -21.06 -53.23 -52.14
CA ALA A 208 -22.06 -54.30 -52.18
C ALA A 208 -22.06 -55.38 -51.06
N ALA A 209 -23.09 -55.28 -50.22
CA ALA A 209 -23.85 -56.40 -49.64
C ALA A 209 -24.37 -57.35 -50.77
N PRO A 210 -24.86 -58.59 -50.52
CA PRO A 210 -25.51 -59.05 -49.28
C PRO A 210 -25.33 -60.55 -48.90
N ALA A 211 -25.96 -60.90 -47.76
CA ALA A 211 -26.74 -62.12 -47.44
C ALA A 211 -26.22 -63.55 -47.73
N ALA A 212 -26.04 -64.27 -46.59
CA ALA A 212 -26.66 -65.58 -46.27
C ALA A 212 -26.15 -66.89 -46.94
N PRO A 213 -26.35 -68.07 -46.27
CA PRO A 213 -25.41 -69.20 -46.30
C PRO A 213 -25.88 -70.44 -47.09
N ALA A 214 -24.97 -71.44 -47.15
CA ALA A 214 -25.17 -72.90 -47.20
C ALA A 214 -24.69 -73.65 -48.46
N ALA A 215 -23.78 -74.62 -48.23
CA ALA A 215 -23.69 -75.95 -48.87
C ALA A 215 -22.72 -76.79 -48.01
N SER A 216 -23.11 -77.91 -47.39
CA SER A 216 -23.32 -79.25 -47.96
C SER A 216 -22.01 -79.83 -48.54
N ALA A 217 -21.37 -80.76 -47.83
CA ALA A 217 -21.30 -82.21 -48.14
C ALA A 217 -19.95 -82.55 -48.81
N ALA A 218 -19.32 -83.70 -48.72
CA ALA A 218 -19.44 -84.94 -47.96
C ALA A 218 -18.21 -85.77 -48.37
N LYS A 219 -17.65 -86.58 -47.47
CA LYS A 219 -17.39 -88.02 -47.70
C LYS A 219 -17.04 -88.69 -46.38
#